data_AF-A0A0G4P2W4-F1
#
_entry.id   AF-A0A0G4P2W4-F1
#
_cell.length_a   1.000
_cell.length_b   1.000
_cell.length_c   1.000
_cell.angle_alpha   90.00
_cell.angle_beta   90.00
_cell.angle_gamma   90.00
#
_symmetry.space_group_name_H-M   'P 1'
#
loop_
_entity.id
_entity.type
_entity.pdbx_description
1 polymer ?
#
loop_
_entity_poly.entity_id
_entity_poly.type
_entity_poly.pdbx_seq_one_letter_code
_entity_poly.pdbx_strand_id
1 'polypeptide(L)'
;MESVTASQLQSFNALQRPEKDASGKRNHYHFAVKALPGVPGEAVFFANPYNNHHECEGRSRISPLSPDEQAKIIVPLLLEAFVNRFDEPGPIPQMGSNMEPFAPFTWSTTDESLAQAVSHRCQAIGMRRELCDVAVTTAEELRSAEACWTKWSKGLVEAMAMAHEAHNPTRPDPLIG
;
A
#
# COMPACT_ATOMS: atom_id res chain seq x y z
N MET A 1 17.55 -2.55 3.34
CA MET A 1 16.25 -2.60 4.04
C MET A 1 16.30 -1.51 5.07
N GLU A 2 15.64 -0.39 4.78
CA GLU A 2 15.71 0.79 5.64
C GLU A 2 15.01 0.49 6.96
N SER A 3 15.74 0.65 8.06
CA SER A 3 15.18 0.54 9.41
C SER A 3 14.26 1.73 9.66
N VAL A 4 13.11 1.48 10.28
CA VAL A 4 12.22 2.55 10.78
C VAL A 4 13.02 3.57 11.57
N THR A 5 13.04 4.83 11.12
CA THR A 5 13.70 5.89 11.85
C THR A 5 12.82 6.37 13.00
N ALA A 6 13.43 6.85 14.09
CA ALA A 6 12.68 7.42 15.21
C ALA A 6 11.80 8.60 14.76
N SER A 7 12.29 9.40 13.81
CA SER A 7 11.55 10.53 13.22
C SER A 7 10.29 10.04 12.48
N GLN A 8 10.42 9.03 11.62
CA GLN A 8 9.29 8.49 10.86
C GLN A 8 8.21 7.91 11.79
N LEU A 9 8.62 7.16 12.81
CA LEU A 9 7.69 6.63 13.80
C LEU A 9 7.00 7.74 14.59
N GLN A 10 7.74 8.79 14.99
CA GLN A 10 7.17 9.93 15.70
C GLN A 10 6.15 10.66 14.84
N SER A 11 6.47 10.93 13.58
CA SER A 11 5.55 11.54 12.61
C SER A 11 4.29 10.71 12.44
N PHE A 12 4.42 9.40 12.25
CA PHE A 12 3.28 8.51 12.11
C PHE A 12 2.39 8.49 13.36
N ASN A 13 2.99 8.37 14.55
CA ASN A 13 2.24 8.37 15.81
C ASN A 13 1.53 9.71 16.07
N ALA A 14 2.02 10.82 15.50
CA ALA A 14 1.43 12.15 15.59
C ALA A 14 0.29 12.40 14.58
N LEU A 15 0.11 11.52 13.58
CA LEU A 15 -0.96 11.66 12.60
C LEU A 15 -2.34 11.60 13.27
N GLN A 16 -3.29 12.38 12.74
CA GLN A 16 -4.69 12.26 13.13
C GLN A 16 -5.23 10.88 12.74
N ARG A 17 -6.21 10.40 13.50
CA ARG A 17 -6.84 9.09 13.31
C ARG A 17 -8.35 9.20 13.40
N PRO A 18 -8.99 9.88 12.44
CA PRO A 18 -10.44 9.95 12.44
C PRO A 18 -11.00 8.53 12.24
N GLU A 19 -12.05 8.16 12.98
CA GLU A 19 -12.69 6.85 12.82
C GLU A 19 -13.36 6.72 11.44
N LYS A 20 -13.81 7.85 10.88
CA LYS A 20 -14.46 7.95 9.59
C LYS A 20 -13.92 9.12 8.78
N ASP A 21 -13.93 8.99 7.46
CA ASP A 21 -13.63 10.11 6.56
C ASP A 21 -14.77 11.14 6.52
N ALA A 22 -14.57 12.24 5.79
CA ALA A 22 -15.56 13.31 5.63
C ALA A 22 -16.89 12.85 5.03
N SER A 23 -16.92 11.69 4.35
CA SER A 23 -18.12 11.07 3.78
C SER A 23 -18.74 10.01 4.70
N GLY A 24 -18.22 9.86 5.93
CA GLY A 24 -18.70 8.89 6.91
C GLY A 24 -18.24 7.44 6.65
N LYS A 25 -17.32 7.20 5.71
CA LYS A 25 -16.76 5.85 5.47
C LYS A 25 -15.70 5.54 6.50
N ARG A 26 -15.59 4.27 6.91
CA ARG A 26 -14.66 3.85 7.96
C ARG A 26 -13.21 4.06 7.51
N ASN A 27 -12.38 4.57 8.41
CA ASN A 27 -10.94 4.65 8.24
C ASN A 27 -10.29 3.30 8.59
N HIS A 28 -10.55 2.29 7.77
CA HIS A 28 -10.06 0.94 7.93
C HIS A 28 -9.27 0.52 6.70
N TYR A 29 -8.11 -0.09 6.89
CA TYR A 29 -7.29 -0.58 5.78
C TYR A 29 -7.06 -2.08 5.87
N HIS A 30 -7.32 -2.78 4.78
CA HIS A 30 -6.80 -4.11 4.54
C HIS A 30 -5.40 -4.00 3.93
N PHE A 31 -4.46 -4.84 4.36
CA PHE A 31 -3.16 -4.97 3.68
C PHE A 31 -2.87 -6.41 3.26
N ALA A 32 -2.20 -6.53 2.11
CA ALA A 32 -1.78 -7.81 1.55
C ALA A 32 -0.46 -7.69 0.80
N VAL A 33 0.35 -8.75 0.84
CA VAL A 33 1.52 -8.90 -0.03
C VAL A 33 1.04 -9.32 -1.42
N LYS A 34 1.44 -8.57 -2.45
CA LYS A 34 1.03 -8.81 -3.84
C LYS A 34 2.24 -8.81 -4.76
N ALA A 35 2.25 -9.73 -5.72
CA ALA A 35 3.22 -9.72 -6.81
C ALA A 35 2.98 -8.49 -7.70
N LEU A 36 4.06 -7.79 -8.06
CA LEU A 36 3.96 -6.62 -8.93
C LEU A 36 3.72 -7.05 -10.38
N PRO A 37 2.72 -6.49 -11.07
CA PRO A 37 2.48 -6.79 -12.48
C PRO A 37 3.66 -6.37 -13.36
N GLY A 38 4.11 -7.26 -14.25
CA GLY A 38 5.11 -6.94 -15.28
C GLY A 38 6.54 -6.74 -14.78
N VAL A 39 6.80 -6.82 -13.47
CA VAL A 39 8.15 -6.68 -12.90
C VAL A 39 8.44 -7.71 -11.81
N PRO A 40 9.69 -8.16 -11.63
CA PRO A 40 10.05 -8.99 -10.50
C PRO A 40 9.89 -8.25 -9.17
N GLY A 41 9.36 -8.96 -8.17
CA GLY A 41 9.21 -8.50 -6.79
C GLY A 41 7.75 -8.47 -6.33
N GLU A 42 7.59 -8.25 -5.03
CA GLU A 42 6.32 -8.08 -4.35
C GLU A 42 6.28 -6.73 -3.66
N ALA A 43 5.07 -6.24 -3.46
CA ALA A 43 4.76 -5.01 -2.74
C ALA A 43 3.69 -5.28 -1.69
N VAL A 44 3.56 -4.37 -0.73
CA VAL A 44 2.45 -4.36 0.22
C VAL A 44 1.38 -3.44 -0.33
N PHE A 45 0.23 -4.02 -0.66
CA PHE A 45 -0.94 -3.27 -1.11
C PHE A 45 -1.84 -2.99 0.09
N PHE A 46 -2.11 -1.71 0.34
CA PHE A 46 -3.05 -1.22 1.35
C PHE A 46 -4.31 -0.76 0.63
N ALA A 47 -5.49 -1.17 1.08
CA ALA A 47 -6.74 -0.70 0.52
C ALA A 47 -7.78 -0.46 1.61
N ASN A 48 -8.50 0.63 1.51
CA ASN A 48 -9.69 0.90 2.29
C ASN A 48 -10.92 0.30 1.57
N PRO A 49 -11.52 -0.78 2.10
CA PRO A 49 -12.63 -1.46 1.46
C PRO A 49 -13.90 -0.61 1.30
N TYR A 50 -13.99 0.53 2.00
CA TYR A 50 -15.21 1.33 2.13
C TYR A 50 -15.23 2.58 1.23
N ASN A 51 -14.08 3.01 0.73
CA ASN A 51 -13.97 4.20 -0.12
C ASN A 51 -13.02 4.04 -1.34
N ASN A 52 -12.50 2.84 -1.59
CA ASN A 52 -11.57 2.51 -2.70
C ASN A 52 -10.21 3.22 -2.65
N HIS A 53 -9.91 3.91 -1.56
CA HIS A 53 -8.58 4.45 -1.34
C HIS A 53 -7.58 3.31 -1.22
N HIS A 54 -6.41 3.43 -1.85
CA HIS A 54 -5.39 2.39 -1.80
C HIS A 54 -4.00 2.96 -2.00
N GLU A 55 -3.00 2.23 -1.50
CA GLU A 55 -1.58 2.52 -1.65
C GLU A 55 -0.82 1.22 -1.91
N CYS A 56 0.32 1.31 -2.57
CA CYS A 56 1.15 0.16 -2.89
C CYS A 56 2.62 0.48 -2.63
N GLU A 57 3.24 -0.23 -1.69
CA GLU A 57 4.58 0.10 -1.23
C GLU A 57 5.61 -1.01 -1.40
N GLY A 58 6.81 -0.57 -1.74
CA GLY A 58 7.99 -1.41 -1.82
C GLY A 58 8.09 -2.25 -3.09
N ARG A 59 9.27 -2.86 -3.22
CA ARG A 59 9.59 -3.84 -4.26
C ARG A 59 10.64 -4.78 -3.69
N SER A 60 10.18 -5.85 -3.07
CA SER A 60 11.03 -6.76 -2.31
C SER A 60 10.57 -8.20 -2.46
N ARG A 61 11.41 -9.14 -2.06
CA ARG A 61 11.01 -10.53 -1.91
C ARG A 61 10.47 -10.72 -0.51
N ILE A 62 9.15 -10.80 -0.37
CA ILE A 62 8.45 -10.90 0.90
C ILE A 62 8.01 -12.35 1.13
N SER A 63 7.57 -13.03 0.07
CA SER A 63 7.34 -14.47 0.06
C SER A 63 8.59 -15.23 -0.42
N PRO A 64 8.93 -16.38 0.18
CA PRO A 64 8.18 -17.17 1.15
C PRO A 64 8.66 -16.95 2.61
N LEU A 65 8.99 -15.71 3.00
CA LEU A 65 9.52 -15.46 4.34
C LEU A 65 8.52 -15.83 5.43
N SER A 66 9.02 -16.12 6.63
CA SER A 66 8.17 -16.35 7.79
C SER A 66 7.35 -15.09 8.15
N PRO A 67 6.18 -15.21 8.81
CA PRO A 67 5.38 -14.06 9.22
C PRO A 67 6.17 -12.98 9.98
N ASP A 68 7.09 -13.37 10.87
CA ASP A 68 7.94 -12.44 11.61
C ASP A 68 8.92 -11.67 10.71
N GLU A 69 9.46 -12.32 9.68
CA GLU A 69 10.33 -11.69 8.70
C GLU A 69 9.54 -10.78 7.75
N GLN A 70 8.33 -11.20 7.34
CA GLN A 70 7.43 -10.35 6.59
C GLN A 70 7.07 -9.10 7.39
N ALA A 71 6.74 -9.23 8.67
CA ALA A 71 6.41 -8.10 9.54
C ALA A 71 7.55 -7.07 9.65
N LYS A 72 8.82 -7.52 9.65
CA LYS A 72 9.99 -6.62 9.64
C LYS A 72 10.08 -5.77 8.37
N ILE A 73 9.50 -6.22 7.26
CA ILE A 73 9.44 -5.51 5.98
C ILE A 73 8.15 -4.69 5.86
N ILE A 74 7.01 -5.27 6.21
CA ILE A 74 5.68 -4.66 6.09
C ILE A 74 5.55 -3.41 6.96
N VAL A 75 6.03 -3.46 8.22
CA VAL A 75 5.84 -2.33 9.14
C VAL A 75 6.56 -1.05 8.68
N PRO A 76 7.84 -1.09 8.24
CA PRO A 76 8.45 0.08 7.60
C PRO A 76 7.67 0.63 6.40
N LEU A 77 7.24 -0.24 5.48
CA LEU A 77 6.47 0.16 4.29
C LEU A 77 5.12 0.77 4.64
N LEU A 78 4.48 0.25 5.69
CA LEU A 78 3.26 0.81 6.25
C LEU A 78 3.50 2.22 6.78
N LEU A 79 4.57 2.45 7.54
CA LEU A 79 4.88 3.80 8.03
C LEU A 79 5.16 4.76 6.87
N GLU A 80 5.86 4.27 5.85
CA GLU A 80 6.19 5.03 4.64
C GLU A 80 4.93 5.48 3.88
N ALA A 81 3.98 4.57 3.62
CA ALA A 81 2.72 4.85 2.92
C ALA A 81 1.96 6.05 3.50
N PHE A 82 1.94 6.17 4.84
CA PHE A 82 1.12 7.17 5.52
C PHE A 82 1.89 8.42 5.96
N VAL A 83 3.21 8.35 6.12
CA VAL A 83 4.04 9.51 6.49
C VAL A 83 4.55 10.25 5.27
N ASN A 84 5.08 9.53 4.27
CA ASN A 84 5.94 10.13 3.27
C ASN A 84 5.20 10.67 2.05
N ARG A 85 3.92 10.32 1.84
CA ARG A 85 3.08 10.75 0.71
C ARG A 85 3.90 10.95 -0.57
N PHE A 86 4.03 9.92 -1.39
CA PHE A 86 4.86 10.03 -2.59
C PHE A 86 4.37 11.17 -3.51
N ASP A 87 5.03 12.32 -3.40
CA ASP A 87 5.06 13.43 -4.37
C ASP A 87 5.90 13.02 -5.60
N GLU A 88 5.83 11.75 -6.03
CA GLU A 88 6.43 11.35 -7.30
C GLU A 88 5.44 11.60 -8.45
N PRO A 89 5.87 12.27 -9.53
CA PRO A 89 5.06 12.46 -10.73
C PRO A 89 4.95 11.14 -11.49
N GLY A 90 4.09 10.24 -11.00
CA GLY A 90 3.74 8.97 -11.64
C GLY A 90 2.39 9.06 -12.36
N PRO A 91 2.17 8.28 -13.43
CA PRO A 91 0.92 8.24 -14.21
C PRO A 91 -0.25 7.53 -13.50
N ILE A 92 -0.13 7.21 -12.21
CA ILE A 92 -1.08 6.41 -11.43
C ILE A 92 -1.85 7.36 -10.50
N PRO A 93 -3.18 7.21 -10.32
CA PRO A 93 -3.98 8.14 -9.52
C PRO A 93 -3.45 8.22 -8.09
N GLN A 94 -2.90 9.39 -7.73
CA GLN A 94 -2.35 9.68 -6.42
C GLN A 94 -3.47 9.83 -5.38
N MET A 95 -3.11 9.59 -4.10
CA MET A 95 -3.77 10.23 -2.96
C MET A 95 -4.03 11.70 -3.33
N GLY A 96 -5.31 12.12 -3.35
CA GLY A 96 -5.65 13.48 -3.77
C GLY A 96 -4.79 14.48 -3.00
N SER A 97 -4.06 15.34 -3.72
CA SER A 97 -3.07 16.32 -3.23
C SER A 97 -3.56 17.28 -2.14
N ASN A 98 -4.84 17.19 -1.76
CA ASN A 98 -5.54 18.08 -0.84
C ASN A 98 -6.05 17.40 0.45
N MET A 99 -5.78 16.11 0.69
CA MET A 99 -6.17 15.50 1.97
C MET A 99 -5.15 15.86 3.05
N GLU A 100 -5.51 15.99 4.33
CA GLU A 100 -4.51 16.02 5.42
C GLU A 100 -3.98 14.62 5.70
N PRO A 101 -2.69 14.43 6.05
CA PRO A 101 -2.17 13.11 6.40
C PRO A 101 -2.90 12.55 7.61
N PHE A 102 -3.42 11.32 7.50
CA PHE A 102 -4.04 10.61 8.60
C PHE A 102 -3.51 9.19 8.65
N ALA A 103 -3.35 8.67 9.87
CA ALA A 103 -3.12 7.25 10.07
C ALA A 103 -4.47 6.52 10.07
N PRO A 104 -4.49 5.25 9.67
CA PRO A 104 -5.67 4.42 9.81
C PRO A 104 -6.20 4.36 11.24
N PHE A 105 -7.51 4.19 11.36
CA PHE A 105 -8.11 3.92 12.65
C PHE A 105 -7.88 2.45 13.02
N THR A 106 -8.06 1.54 12.06
CA THR A 106 -7.84 0.08 12.21
C THR A 106 -7.27 -0.53 10.93
N TRP A 107 -6.69 -1.73 11.06
CA TRP A 107 -6.06 -2.45 9.96
C TRP A 107 -6.40 -3.92 10.03
N SER A 108 -6.38 -4.61 8.89
CA SER A 108 -6.54 -6.05 8.82
C SER A 108 -5.71 -6.71 7.73
N THR A 109 -5.46 -8.01 7.88
CA THR A 109 -4.93 -8.86 6.82
C THR A 109 -5.65 -10.22 6.84
N THR A 110 -5.51 -11.03 5.80
CA THR A 110 -6.19 -12.33 5.71
C THR A 110 -5.49 -13.45 6.49
N ASP A 111 -4.19 -13.30 6.73
CA ASP A 111 -3.37 -14.29 7.42
C ASP A 111 -3.30 -13.95 8.92
N GLU A 112 -3.86 -14.83 9.76
CA GLU A 112 -3.87 -14.66 11.21
C GLU A 112 -2.45 -14.63 11.83
N SER A 113 -1.53 -15.45 11.31
CA SER A 113 -0.16 -15.48 11.79
C SER A 113 0.58 -14.20 11.41
N LEU A 114 0.32 -13.68 10.21
CA LEU A 114 0.86 -12.39 9.77
C LEU A 114 0.28 -11.24 10.58
N ALA A 115 -1.03 -11.26 10.88
CA ALA A 115 -1.66 -10.26 11.73
C ALA A 115 -0.97 -10.21 13.11
N GLN A 116 -0.76 -11.36 13.75
CA GLN A 116 -0.05 -11.47 15.02
C GLN A 116 1.40 -10.97 14.94
N ALA A 117 2.13 -11.35 13.89
CA ALA A 117 3.52 -10.93 13.70
C ALA A 117 3.64 -9.41 13.49
N VAL A 118 2.76 -8.82 12.67
CA VAL A 118 2.71 -7.36 12.47
C VAL A 118 2.32 -6.66 13.76
N SER A 119 1.31 -7.16 14.48
CA SER A 119 0.93 -6.64 15.80
C SER A 119 2.10 -6.59 16.79
N HIS A 120 2.82 -7.71 16.95
CA HIS A 120 3.98 -7.79 17.82
C HIS A 120 5.10 -6.85 17.38
N ARG A 121 5.34 -6.75 16.06
CA ARG A 121 6.34 -5.83 15.52
C ARG A 121 6.00 -4.37 15.77
N CYS A 122 4.74 -3.97 15.57
CA CYS A 122 4.26 -2.61 15.86
C CYS A 122 4.50 -2.24 17.33
N GLN A 123 4.19 -3.16 18.25
CA GLN A 123 4.45 -2.97 19.68
C GLN A 123 5.95 -2.83 19.97
N ALA A 124 6.77 -3.73 19.40
CA ALA A 124 8.21 -3.76 19.64
C ALA A 124 8.92 -2.48 19.18
N ILE A 125 8.42 -1.81 18.14
CA ILE A 125 9.00 -0.56 17.66
C ILE A 125 8.44 0.69 18.36
N GLY A 126 7.41 0.56 19.22
CA GLY A 126 6.80 1.70 19.92
C GLY A 126 5.72 2.42 19.12
N MET A 127 5.03 1.71 18.22
CA MET A 127 3.82 2.24 17.58
C MET A 127 2.72 2.42 18.62
N ARG A 128 1.83 3.39 18.39
CA ARG A 128 0.67 3.61 19.26
C ARG A 128 -0.14 2.33 19.47
N ARG A 129 -0.50 2.06 20.72
CA ARG A 129 -1.15 0.80 21.13
C ARG A 129 -2.36 0.44 20.28
N GLU A 130 -3.20 1.41 19.94
CA GLU A 130 -4.43 1.15 19.19
C GLU A 130 -4.20 0.93 17.68
N LEU A 131 -2.96 1.05 17.19
CA LEU A 131 -2.53 0.66 15.84
C LEU A 131 -1.83 -0.70 15.83
N CYS A 132 -1.47 -1.21 17.01
CA CYS A 132 -0.85 -2.52 17.16
C CYS A 132 -1.86 -3.65 17.08
N ASP A 133 -3.16 -3.38 17.11
CA ASP A 133 -4.21 -4.38 17.01
C ASP A 133 -4.56 -4.60 15.53
N VAL A 134 -4.00 -5.65 14.93
CA VAL A 134 -4.24 -6.05 13.54
C VAL A 134 -5.29 -7.15 13.51
N ALA A 135 -6.41 -6.89 12.83
CA ALA A 135 -7.51 -7.83 12.73
C ALA A 135 -7.34 -8.82 11.56
N VAL A 136 -8.14 -9.89 11.58
CA VAL A 136 -8.35 -10.74 10.40
C VAL A 136 -9.47 -10.13 9.55
N THR A 137 -9.19 -9.96 8.26
CA THR A 137 -10.11 -9.31 7.30
C THR A 137 -11.37 -10.15 7.07
N THR A 138 -12.53 -9.48 7.01
CA THR A 138 -13.78 -10.16 6.67
C THR A 138 -13.84 -10.53 5.18
N ALA A 139 -14.65 -11.52 4.82
CA ALA A 139 -14.81 -11.92 3.41
C ALA A 139 -15.35 -10.77 2.52
N GLU A 140 -16.15 -9.86 3.08
CA GLU A 140 -16.67 -8.70 2.35
C GLU A 140 -15.57 -7.67 2.09
N GLU A 141 -14.81 -7.30 3.13
CA GLU A 141 -13.68 -6.38 3.00
C GLU A 141 -12.63 -6.90 2.03
N LEU A 142 -12.36 -8.21 2.08
CA LEU A 142 -11.42 -8.85 1.15
C LEU A 142 -11.90 -8.74 -0.30
N ARG A 143 -13.18 -9.01 -0.58
CA ARG A 143 -13.71 -8.88 -1.96
C ARG A 143 -13.53 -7.47 -2.50
N SER A 144 -13.80 -6.45 -1.68
CA SER A 144 -13.61 -5.06 -2.07
C SER A 144 -12.14 -4.71 -2.29
N ALA A 145 -11.25 -5.18 -1.42
CA ALA A 145 -9.81 -4.97 -1.56
C ALA A 145 -9.24 -5.67 -2.81
N GLU A 146 -9.68 -6.89 -3.13
CA GLU A 146 -9.28 -7.60 -4.35
C GLU A 146 -9.80 -6.93 -5.62
N ALA A 147 -11.03 -6.40 -5.59
CA ALA A 147 -11.56 -5.61 -6.69
C ALA A 147 -10.74 -4.33 -6.91
N CYS A 148 -10.32 -3.69 -5.81
CA CYS A 148 -9.44 -2.52 -5.83
C CYS A 148 -8.07 -2.88 -6.45
N TRP A 149 -7.43 -3.96 -5.97
CA TRP A 149 -6.18 -4.47 -6.52
C TRP A 149 -6.28 -4.78 -8.01
N THR A 150 -7.31 -5.52 -8.42
CA THR A 150 -7.50 -5.91 -9.84
C THR A 150 -7.61 -4.70 -10.76
N LYS A 151 -8.36 -3.67 -10.31
CA LYS A 151 -8.51 -2.42 -11.06
C LYS A 151 -7.17 -1.68 -11.16
N TRP A 152 -6.46 -1.53 -10.05
CA TRP A 152 -5.16 -0.87 -10.00
C TRP A 152 -4.11 -1.59 -10.85
N SER A 153 -3.98 -2.91 -10.69
CA SER A 153 -2.99 -3.73 -11.40
C SER A 153 -3.19 -3.70 -12.92
N LYS A 154 -4.45 -3.68 -13.37
CA LYS A 154 -4.77 -3.55 -14.79
C LYS A 154 -4.33 -2.19 -15.33
N GLY A 155 -4.65 -1.10 -14.61
CA GLY A 155 -4.23 0.25 -14.99
C GLY A 155 -2.72 0.42 -15.06
N LEU A 156 -1.97 -0.20 -14.13
CA LEU A 156 -0.51 -0.21 -14.16
C LEU A 156 0.05 -0.88 -15.43
N VAL A 157 -0.47 -2.06 -15.77
CA VAL A 157 -0.03 -2.80 -16.98
C VAL A 157 -0.31 -2.00 -18.25
N GLU A 158 -1.49 -1.40 -18.36
CA GLU A 158 -1.87 -0.55 -19.50
C GLU A 158 -0.94 0.67 -19.61
N ALA A 159 -0.62 1.34 -18.50
CA ALA A 159 0.30 2.47 -18.48
C ALA A 159 1.72 2.07 -18.88
N MET A 160 2.21 0.92 -18.43
CA MET A 160 3.53 0.39 -18.80
C MET A 160 3.61 0.08 -20.30
N ALA A 161 2.54 -0.47 -20.88
CA ALA A 161 2.45 -0.73 -22.33
C ALA A 161 2.50 0.57 -23.14
N MET A 162 1.70 1.57 -22.74
CA MET A 162 1.69 2.90 -23.38
C MET A 162 3.05 3.61 -23.30
N ALA A 163 3.73 3.52 -22.15
CA ALA A 163 5.06 4.09 -21.98
C ALA A 163 6.12 3.38 -22.84
N HIS A 164 6.01 2.06 -23.00
CA HIS A 164 6.87 1.29 -23.89
C HIS A 164 6.69 1.68 -25.36
N GLU A 165 5.44 1.91 -25.80
CA GLU A 165 5.12 2.38 -27.15
C GLU A 165 5.63 3.81 -27.40
N ALA A 166 5.48 4.71 -26.43
CA ALA A 166 5.95 6.10 -26.53
C ALA A 166 7.49 6.22 -26.62
N HIS A 167 8.24 5.26 -26.06
CA HIS A 167 9.70 5.24 -26.10
C HIS A 167 10.29 4.49 -27.30
N ASN A 168 9.47 3.89 -28.17
CA ASN A 168 9.92 3.16 -29.36
C ASN A 168 9.25 3.70 -30.64
N PRO A 169 9.68 4.86 -31.17
CA PRO A 169 9.12 5.44 -32.38
C PRO A 169 9.74 4.79 -33.62
N THR A 170 9.51 3.50 -33.85
CA THR A 170 9.77 2.92 -35.17
C THR A 170 8.48 2.85 -35.98
N ARG A 171 8.18 3.95 -36.68
CA ARG A 171 7.48 3.89 -37.96
C ARG A 171 8.27 4.73 -38.97
N PRO A 172 8.87 4.11 -40.00
CA PRO A 172 9.42 4.87 -41.11
C PRO A 172 8.23 5.45 -41.90
N ASP A 173 8.27 6.76 -42.16
CA ASP A 173 7.41 7.38 -43.17
C ASP A 173 7.60 6.64 -44.49
N PRO A 174 6.53 6.24 -45.20
CA PRO A 174 6.69 5.79 -46.56
C PRO A 174 7.10 7.00 -47.40
N LEU A 175 8.36 7.03 -47.81
CA LEU A 175 8.85 7.92 -48.86
C LEU A 175 7.98 7.72 -50.10
N ILE A 176 7.14 8.70 -50.38
CA ILE A 176 6.43 8.82 -51.65
C ILE A 176 7.50 9.17 -52.70
N GLY A 177 7.74 8.22 -53.60
CA GLY A 177 8.53 8.42 -54.83
C GLY A 177 7.76 9.14 -55.92
#